data_AF-A0A932UCS7-F1
#
_entry.id   AF-A0A932UCS7-F1
#
_cell.length_a   1.000
_cell.length_b   1.000
_cell.length_c   1.000
_cell.angle_alpha   90.00
_cell.angle_beta   90.00
_cell.angle_gamma   90.00
#
_symmetry.space_group_name_H-M   'P 1'
#
loop_
_entity.id
_entity.type
_entity.pdbx_description
1 polymer ?
#
loop_
_entity_poly.entity_id
_entity_poly.type
_entity_poly.pdbx_seq_one_letter_code
_entity_poly.pdbx_strand_id
1 'polypeptide(L)'
;MDIQDLIGSEQVYDLSQPLFNGAPTWGGHAPYQVSFGVRHGDNVLADGYSSASEILHLSSHSGTHIDALSHVSDAGTARRRACARRRHHCPPTARLLAPLPTTDHA
;
A
#
# COMPACT_ATOMS: atom_id res chain seq x y z
N MET A 1 -17.51 -29.32 -1.17
CA MET A 1 -17.19 -28.40 -2.28
C MET A 1 -15.93 -27.68 -1.86
N ASP A 2 -14.82 -28.15 -2.41
CA ASP A 2 -13.49 -27.58 -2.22
C ASP A 2 -13.27 -26.45 -3.24
N ILE A 3 -12.33 -25.54 -2.99
CA ILE A 3 -11.99 -24.45 -3.92
C ILE A 3 -11.52 -25.00 -5.26
N GLN A 4 -10.89 -26.18 -5.28
CA GLN A 4 -10.48 -26.86 -6.51
C GLN A 4 -11.68 -27.33 -7.35
N ASP A 5 -12.81 -27.66 -6.70
CA ASP A 5 -14.04 -28.04 -7.38
C ASP A 5 -14.70 -26.85 -8.09
N LEU A 6 -14.45 -25.60 -7.63
CA LEU A 6 -14.84 -24.38 -8.34
C LEU A 6 -13.89 -24.08 -9.52
N ILE A 7 -12.58 -24.17 -9.31
CA ILE A 7 -11.58 -23.69 -10.29
C ILE A 7 -11.39 -24.66 -11.48
N GLY A 8 -11.90 -25.90 -11.40
CA GLY A 8 -11.54 -27.02 -12.29
C GLY A 8 -11.84 -26.87 -13.79
N SER A 9 -12.63 -25.88 -14.24
CA SER A 9 -12.88 -25.64 -15.68
C SER A 9 -13.28 -24.20 -16.02
N GLU A 10 -13.11 -23.25 -15.11
CA GLU A 10 -13.68 -21.90 -15.24
C GLU A 10 -12.71 -20.92 -15.93
N GLN A 11 -13.28 -19.97 -16.68
CA GLN A 11 -12.53 -18.90 -17.33
C GLN A 11 -11.89 -17.98 -16.28
N VAL A 12 -10.57 -17.81 -16.36
CA VAL A 12 -9.84 -16.86 -15.50
C VAL A 12 -9.94 -15.47 -16.11
N TYR A 13 -10.32 -14.49 -15.28
CA TYR A 13 -10.35 -13.07 -15.63
C TYR A 13 -9.40 -12.28 -14.73
N ASP A 14 -8.54 -11.46 -15.32
CA ASP A 14 -7.72 -10.50 -14.59
C ASP A 14 -8.53 -9.22 -14.32
N LEU A 15 -8.72 -8.89 -13.05
CA LEU A 15 -9.44 -7.68 -12.61
C LEU A 15 -8.48 -6.54 -12.21
N SER A 16 -7.17 -6.76 -12.34
CA SER A 16 -6.17 -5.75 -12.05
C SER A 16 -6.15 -4.65 -13.10
N GLN A 17 -5.75 -3.45 -12.70
CA GLN A 17 -5.40 -2.37 -13.61
C GLN A 17 -3.87 -2.26 -13.71
N PRO A 18 -3.33 -1.95 -14.90
CA PRO A 18 -1.89 -1.81 -15.08
C PRO A 18 -1.29 -0.73 -14.17
N LEU A 19 -0.14 -1.03 -13.56
CA LEU A 19 0.68 -0.05 -12.84
C LEU A 19 1.71 0.56 -13.79
N PHE A 20 1.68 1.88 -13.93
CA PHE A 20 2.62 2.64 -14.76
C PHE A 20 2.83 4.04 -14.17
N ASN A 21 3.93 4.69 -14.54
CA ASN A 21 4.22 6.07 -14.10
C ASN A 21 3.09 7.01 -14.56
N GLY A 22 2.42 7.64 -13.60
CA GLY A 22 1.24 8.46 -13.87
C GLY A 22 -0.10 7.72 -13.82
N ALA A 23 -0.10 6.44 -13.42
CA ALA A 23 -1.34 5.74 -13.08
C ALA A 23 -2.13 6.55 -12.04
N PRO A 24 -3.48 6.61 -12.16
CA PRO A 24 -4.30 7.37 -11.23
C PRO A 24 -4.06 6.94 -9.78
N THR A 25 -3.86 7.93 -8.90
CA THR A 25 -3.71 7.73 -7.45
C THR A 25 -4.50 8.81 -6.72
N TRP A 26 -4.95 8.50 -5.49
CA TRP A 26 -5.51 9.52 -4.62
C TRP A 26 -4.41 10.48 -4.17
N GLY A 27 -4.66 11.80 -4.23
CA GLY A 27 -3.64 12.82 -4.02
C GLY A 27 -2.98 12.84 -2.64
N GLY A 28 -3.55 12.17 -1.64
CA GLY A 28 -2.93 11.99 -0.33
C GLY A 28 -1.97 10.80 -0.22
N HIS A 29 -1.84 9.97 -1.25
CA HIS A 29 -0.92 8.85 -1.30
C HIS A 29 0.31 9.16 -2.16
N ALA A 30 1.45 8.54 -1.84
CA ALA A 30 2.61 8.57 -2.71
C ALA A 30 2.22 8.00 -4.10
N PRO A 31 2.60 8.68 -5.21
CA PRO A 31 2.32 8.17 -6.55
C PRO A 31 3.12 6.91 -6.83
N TYR A 32 2.57 6.02 -7.65
CA TYR A 32 3.33 4.89 -8.18
C TYR A 32 4.43 5.39 -9.09
N GLN A 33 5.65 4.89 -8.87
CA GLN A 33 6.82 5.15 -9.70
C GLN A 33 7.60 3.85 -9.92
N VAL A 34 7.94 3.59 -11.17
CA VAL A 34 8.95 2.61 -11.59
C VAL A 34 10.11 3.34 -12.25
N SER A 35 11.31 3.03 -11.79
CA SER A 35 12.56 3.45 -12.43
C SER A 35 13.40 2.22 -12.76
N PHE A 36 14.10 2.27 -13.89
CA PHE A 36 14.91 1.17 -14.39
C PHE A 36 16.36 1.47 -14.06
N GLY A 37 16.98 0.67 -13.19
CA GLY A 37 18.38 0.79 -12.83
C GLY A 37 19.31 0.17 -13.88
N VAL A 38 18.92 -0.98 -14.43
CA VAL A 38 19.59 -1.63 -15.56
C VAL A 38 18.51 -2.17 -16.49
N ARG A 39 18.67 -2.02 -17.80
CA ARG A 39 17.82 -2.67 -18.80
C ARG A 39 18.58 -3.80 -19.47
N HIS A 40 17.84 -4.78 -19.98
CA HIS A 40 18.44 -5.80 -20.86
C HIS A 40 19.17 -5.13 -22.02
N GLY A 41 20.40 -5.55 -22.25
CA GLY A 41 21.28 -4.96 -23.28
C GLY A 41 22.14 -3.79 -22.81
N ASP A 42 21.85 -3.15 -21.67
CA ASP A 42 22.73 -2.10 -21.13
C ASP A 42 24.10 -2.69 -20.72
N ASN A 43 24.08 -3.91 -20.16
CA ASN A 43 25.27 -4.68 -19.83
C ASN A 43 25.09 -6.13 -20.33
N VAL A 44 25.97 -6.56 -21.22
CA VAL A 44 25.99 -7.91 -21.78
C VAL A 44 27.27 -8.62 -21.33
N LEU A 45 27.11 -9.74 -20.63
CA LEU A 45 28.19 -10.60 -20.17
C LEU A 45 28.83 -11.34 -21.35
N ALA A 46 30.01 -11.94 -21.12
CA ALA A 46 30.79 -12.62 -22.16
C ALA A 46 30.00 -13.72 -22.91
N ASP A 47 29.10 -14.42 -22.20
CA ASP A 47 28.28 -15.50 -22.77
C ASP A 47 26.93 -14.99 -23.34
N GLY A 48 26.76 -13.67 -23.50
CA GLY A 48 25.55 -13.05 -24.06
C GLY A 48 24.43 -12.79 -23.05
N TYR A 49 24.60 -13.16 -21.78
CA TYR A 49 23.60 -12.88 -20.74
C TYR A 49 23.50 -11.39 -20.43
N SER A 50 22.27 -10.91 -20.22
CA SER A 50 22.00 -9.58 -19.65
C SER A 50 20.83 -9.66 -18.67
N SER A 51 20.75 -8.71 -17.75
CA SER A 51 19.67 -8.61 -16.77
C SER A 51 19.03 -7.23 -16.79
N ALA A 52 17.75 -7.16 -16.47
CA ALA A 52 17.08 -5.91 -16.09
C ALA A 52 16.87 -5.86 -14.58
N SER A 53 16.81 -4.64 -14.03
CA SER A 53 16.52 -4.39 -12.63
C SER A 53 15.81 -3.06 -12.48
N GLU A 54 14.74 -3.07 -11.68
CA GLU A 54 13.87 -1.93 -11.44
C GLU A 54 13.73 -1.63 -9.95
N ILE A 55 13.51 -0.35 -9.64
CA ILE A 55 13.05 0.10 -8.33
C ILE A 55 11.58 0.50 -8.47
N LEU A 56 10.76 -0.08 -7.59
CA LEU A 56 9.34 0.25 -7.46
C LEU A 56 9.12 1.06 -6.19
N HIS A 57 8.48 2.22 -6.34
CA HIS A 57 8.01 3.04 -5.24
C HIS A 57 6.50 3.16 -5.35
N LEU A 58 5.79 2.69 -4.32
CA LEU A 58 4.34 2.57 -4.32
C LEU A 58 3.78 2.76 -2.91
N SER A 59 2.55 3.26 -2.85
CA SER A 59 1.72 3.21 -1.65
C SER A 59 1.09 1.81 -1.52
N SER A 60 0.75 1.40 -0.29
CA SER A 60 -0.13 0.24 -0.06
C SER A 60 -1.53 0.41 -0.68
N HIS A 61 -1.85 1.63 -1.15
CA HIS A 61 -3.09 2.00 -1.80
C HIS A 61 -2.92 2.36 -3.29
N SER A 62 -1.81 1.91 -3.91
CA SER A 62 -1.54 2.10 -5.34
C SER A 62 -2.18 1.00 -6.19
N GLY A 63 -2.82 1.37 -7.30
CA GLY A 63 -3.42 0.43 -8.25
C GLY A 63 -4.61 -0.35 -7.67
N THR A 64 -4.90 -1.51 -8.26
CA THR A 64 -5.88 -2.46 -7.69
C THR A 64 -5.31 -3.06 -6.41
N HIS A 65 -5.88 -2.72 -5.26
CA HIS A 65 -5.37 -3.11 -3.94
C HIS A 65 -6.49 -3.52 -2.97
N ILE A 66 -6.10 -4.03 -1.80
CA ILE A 66 -7.00 -4.44 -0.73
C ILE A 66 -6.67 -3.67 0.53
N ASP A 67 -7.67 -3.03 1.11
CA ASP A 67 -7.53 -2.36 2.41
C ASP A 67 -7.73 -3.34 3.56
N ALA A 68 -6.74 -3.39 4.45
CA ALA A 68 -6.85 -4.15 5.69
C ALA A 68 -7.88 -3.52 6.65
N LEU A 69 -8.44 -4.31 7.57
CA LEU A 69 -9.37 -3.82 8.60
C LEU A 69 -8.77 -2.71 9.50
N SER A 70 -7.44 -2.63 9.60
CA SER A 70 -6.73 -1.58 10.33
C SER A 70 -6.43 -0.33 9.49
N HIS A 71 -6.77 -0.31 8.19
CA HIS A 71 -6.45 0.79 7.28
C HIS A 71 -7.05 2.12 7.76
N VAL A 72 -8.29 2.09 8.26
CA VAL A 72 -8.99 3.28 8.76
C VAL A 72 -9.39 3.10 10.22
N SER A 73 -9.26 4.18 10.99
CA SER A 73 -9.70 4.24 12.38
C SER A 73 -10.77 5.30 12.58
N ASP A 74 -11.58 5.10 13.61
CA ASP A 74 -12.56 6.07 14.11
C ASP A 74 -12.17 6.43 15.54
N ALA A 75 -11.95 7.72 15.82
CA ALA A 75 -11.37 8.20 17.08
C ALA A 75 -10.10 7.43 17.52
N GLY A 76 -9.24 7.04 16.58
CA GLY A 76 -8.00 6.29 16.85
C GLY A 76 -8.19 4.79 17.10
N THR A 77 -9.41 4.26 16.99
CA THR A 77 -9.70 2.84 17.13
C THR A 77 -10.09 2.26 15.76
N ALA A 78 -9.35 1.24 15.30
CA ALA A 78 -9.69 0.52 14.07
C ALA A 78 -11.07 -0.17 14.22
N ARG A 79 -11.88 -0.15 13.16
CA ARG A 79 -13.18 -0.82 13.16
C ARG A 79 -12.99 -2.34 13.36
N ARG A 80 -13.88 -2.93 14.16
CA ARG A 80 -13.67 -4.13 14.99
C ARG A 80 -12.93 -5.30 14.29
N ARG A 81 -11.98 -5.87 15.05
CA ARG A 81 -11.21 -7.14 14.92
C ARG A 81 -9.72 -7.05 14.58
N ALA A 82 -9.19 -5.93 14.07
CA ALA A 82 -7.75 -5.81 13.80
C ALA A 82 -6.91 -5.30 14.99
N CYS A 83 -7.47 -4.43 15.82
CA CYS A 83 -6.75 -3.84 16.96
C CYS A 83 -7.43 -4.23 18.29
N ALA A 84 -7.47 -5.52 18.61
CA ALA A 84 -7.96 -5.99 19.91
C ALA A 84 -6.95 -6.83 20.70
N ARG A 85 -5.79 -7.21 20.11
CA ARG A 85 -4.79 -8.02 20.79
C ARG A 85 -3.37 -7.70 20.31
N ARG A 86 -2.77 -6.65 20.89
CA ARG A 86 -1.34 -6.54 21.28
C ARG A 86 -1.11 -5.12 21.79
N ARG A 87 -1.28 -4.94 23.10
CA ARG A 87 -1.03 -3.70 23.85
C ARG A 87 0.46 -3.38 24.03
N HIS A 88 1.30 -3.67 23.02
CA HIS A 88 2.76 -3.61 23.19
C HIS A 88 3.50 -2.66 22.26
N HIS A 89 2.83 -1.93 21.37
CA HIS A 89 3.55 -0.96 20.51
C HIS A 89 2.77 0.26 20.01
N CYS A 90 1.61 0.59 20.58
CA CYS A 90 1.04 1.93 20.40
C CYS A 90 1.58 2.82 21.53
N PRO A 91 2.49 3.78 21.28
CA PRO A 91 2.96 4.67 22.34
C PRO A 91 1.77 5.50 22.85
N PRO A 92 1.53 5.56 24.17
CA PRO A 92 0.42 6.30 24.76
C PRO A 92 0.78 7.79 24.88
N THR A 93 1.01 8.47 23.76
CA THR A 93 1.34 9.92 23.77
C THR A 93 0.47 10.79 22.89
N ALA A 94 -0.64 10.27 22.35
CA ALA A 94 -1.77 11.13 21.98
C ALA A 94 -2.55 11.54 23.25
N ARG A 95 -1.84 12.10 24.24
CA ARG A 95 -2.44 12.88 25.31
C ARG A 95 -2.86 14.19 24.64
N LEU A 96 -4.17 14.29 24.39
CA LEU A 96 -4.94 15.51 24.22
C LEU A 96 -4.09 16.76 24.53
N LEU A 97 -3.68 17.51 23.50
CA LEU A 97 -3.35 18.91 23.72
C LEU A 97 -4.62 19.53 24.30
N ALA A 98 -4.59 19.88 25.58
CA ALA A 98 -5.62 20.71 26.17
C ALA A 98 -5.71 22.00 25.34
N PRO A 99 -6.92 22.49 25.02
CA PRO A 99 -7.04 23.79 24.38
C PRO A 99 -6.38 24.85 25.28
N LEU A 100 -5.50 25.67 24.70
CA LEU A 100 -4.93 26.83 25.37
C LEU A 100 -6.07 27.73 25.88
N PRO A 101 -5.98 28.30 27.09
CA PRO A 101 -7.00 29.22 27.57
C PRO A 101 -7.06 30.43 26.62
N THR A 102 -8.25 30.65 26.05
CA THR A 102 -8.57 31.91 25.38
C THR A 102 -8.51 33.01 26.43
N THR A 103 -7.47 33.85 26.38
CA THR A 103 -7.51 35.12 27.10
C THR A 103 -8.54 35.99 26.41
N ASP A 104 -9.68 36.14 27.09
CA ASP A 104 -10.65 37.18 26.83
C ASP A 104 -9.98 38.53 27.13
N HIS A 105 -9.75 39.32 26.08
CA HIS A 105 -9.43 40.73 26.19
C HIS A 105 -10.41 41.49 25.31
N ALA A 106 -11.12 42.39 25.99
CA ALA A 106 -12.09 43.36 25.49
C ALA A 106 -11.61 44.20 24.31
#